data_AF-A0A8X7XYN9-F1
#
_entry.id   AF-A0A8X7XYN9-F1
#
_cell.length_a   1.000
_cell.length_b   1.000
_cell.length_c   1.000
_cell.angle_alpha   90.00
_cell.angle_beta   90.00
_cell.angle_gamma   90.00
#
_symmetry.space_group_name_H-M   'P 1'
#
loop_
_entity.id
_entity.type
_entity.pdbx_description
1 polymer ?
#
loop_
_entity_poly.entity_id
_entity_poly.type
_entity_poly.pdbx_seq_one_letter_code
_entity_poly.pdbx_strand_id
1 'polypeptide(L)'
;MADNLCPTKLESKSKSVQEVVRNSEEPPGKYFYEAGVNGVLDSSLPVLEIPVMDTSRLTSPSTSREEVEKLRSALISCGCFMDLSLTRHVP
;
A
#
# COMPACT_ATOMS: atom_id res chain seq x y z
N MET A 1 22.04 -15.91 -50.22
CA MET A 1 20.71 -16.00 -49.57
C MET A 1 20.93 -16.39 -48.13
N ALA A 2 20.82 -15.44 -47.20
CA ALA A 2 20.78 -15.70 -45.77
C ALA A 2 20.19 -14.45 -45.11
N ASP A 3 18.87 -14.40 -45.06
CA ASP A 3 18.13 -13.37 -44.33
C ASP A 3 18.24 -13.70 -42.84
N ASN A 4 19.11 -12.99 -42.13
CA ASN A 4 19.15 -13.02 -40.68
C ASN A 4 18.03 -12.10 -40.17
N LEU A 5 16.82 -12.64 -40.04
CA LEU A 5 15.76 -11.99 -39.26
C LEU A 5 16.16 -12.00 -37.78
N CYS A 6 16.42 -10.80 -37.24
CA CYS A 6 16.49 -10.60 -35.79
C CYS A 6 15.20 -11.13 -35.16
N PRO A 7 15.26 -11.97 -34.12
CA PRO A 7 14.07 -12.29 -33.35
C PRO A 7 13.61 -11.00 -32.68
N THR A 8 12.55 -10.41 -33.24
CA THR A 8 11.78 -9.35 -32.62
C THR A 8 11.50 -9.82 -31.20
N LYS A 9 12.03 -9.10 -30.21
CA LYS A 9 11.68 -9.26 -28.81
C LYS A 9 10.18 -9.04 -28.74
N LEU A 10 9.44 -10.14 -28.83
CA LEU A 10 8.00 -10.18 -28.72
C LEU A 10 7.72 -9.64 -27.32
N GLU A 11 7.29 -8.38 -27.25
CA GLU A 11 6.76 -7.75 -26.05
C GLU A 11 5.60 -8.63 -25.58
N SER A 12 5.93 -9.62 -24.75
CA SER A 12 4.98 -10.54 -24.17
C SER A 12 4.12 -9.71 -23.24
N LYS A 13 2.83 -9.61 -23.57
CA LYS A 13 1.82 -9.01 -22.69
C LYS A 13 2.09 -9.46 -21.27
N SER A 14 2.50 -8.52 -20.42
CA SER A 14 2.82 -8.82 -19.03
C SER A 14 1.56 -9.37 -18.36
N LYS A 15 1.62 -10.62 -17.92
CA LYS A 15 0.53 -11.27 -17.19
C LYS A 15 0.25 -10.51 -15.90
N SER A 16 -1.02 -10.42 -15.51
CA SER A 16 -1.38 -9.84 -14.22
C SER A 16 -0.86 -10.69 -13.06
N VAL A 17 -0.61 -10.10 -11.90
CA VAL A 17 -0.21 -10.86 -10.69
C VAL A 17 -1.24 -11.94 -10.36
N GLN A 18 -2.54 -11.63 -10.51
CA GLN A 18 -3.63 -12.57 -10.30
C GLN A 18 -3.53 -13.80 -11.23
N GLU A 19 -3.18 -13.60 -12.50
CA GLU A 19 -2.97 -14.69 -13.47
C GLU A 19 -1.73 -15.51 -13.13
N VAL A 20 -0.66 -14.87 -12.65
CA VAL A 20 0.58 -15.55 -12.23
C VAL A 20 0.33 -16.45 -11.02
N VAL A 21 -0.39 -15.96 -10.01
CA VAL A 21 -0.75 -16.72 -8.80
C VAL A 21 -1.65 -17.91 -9.13
N ARG A 22 -2.61 -17.74 -10.06
CA ARG A 22 -3.51 -18.83 -10.44
C ARG A 22 -2.78 -20.01 -11.10
N ASN A 23 -1.66 -19.74 -11.78
CA ASN A 23 -1.00 -20.71 -12.66
C ASN A 23 0.34 -21.22 -12.11
N SER A 24 0.78 -20.76 -10.94
CA SER A 24 2.11 -21.09 -10.39
C SER A 24 2.01 -21.32 -8.89
N GLU A 25 2.76 -22.30 -8.38
CA GLU A 25 2.82 -22.62 -6.95
C GLU A 25 3.72 -21.63 -6.18
N GLU A 26 4.70 -21.02 -6.86
CA GLU A 26 5.65 -20.05 -6.28
C GLU A 26 5.67 -18.74 -7.08
N PRO A 27 5.79 -17.56 -6.43
CA PRO A 27 5.96 -16.29 -7.14
C PRO A 27 7.25 -16.29 -7.97
N PRO A 28 7.26 -15.66 -9.16
CA PRO A 28 8.48 -15.52 -9.95
C PRO A 28 9.60 -14.75 -9.23
N GLY A 29 10.86 -15.11 -9.51
CA GLY A 29 12.10 -14.49 -9.00
C GLY A 29 12.10 -12.95 -8.90
N LYS A 30 11.47 -12.28 -9.86
CA LYS A 30 11.37 -10.80 -9.93
C LYS A 30 10.50 -10.16 -8.83
N TYR A 31 9.69 -10.95 -8.12
CA TYR A 31 8.86 -10.47 -7.00
C TYR A 31 9.54 -10.66 -5.65
N PHE A 32 10.67 -11.37 -5.60
CA PHE A 32 11.45 -11.47 -4.38
C PHE A 32 12.21 -10.18 -4.18
N TYR A 33 12.03 -9.60 -3.00
CA TYR A 33 12.81 -8.45 -2.57
C TYR A 33 14.12 -8.94 -1.98
N GLU A 34 15.24 -8.70 -2.67
CA GLU A 34 16.56 -8.88 -2.06
C GLU A 34 16.77 -7.75 -1.06
N ALA A 35 16.63 -8.08 0.22
CA ALA A 35 16.85 -7.12 1.28
C ALA A 35 18.34 -6.72 1.29
N GLY A 36 18.64 -5.47 0.94
CA GLY A 36 19.98 -4.89 1.08
C GLY A 36 20.45 -4.89 2.54
N VAL A 37 21.63 -4.33 2.82
CA VAL A 37 22.31 -4.30 4.15
C VAL A 37 21.44 -3.74 5.32
N ASN A 38 20.28 -3.17 5.02
CA ASN A 38 19.27 -2.68 5.97
C ASN A 38 17.99 -3.55 5.99
N GLY A 39 18.09 -4.79 5.52
CA GLY A 39 17.06 -5.82 5.50
C GLY A 39 16.69 -6.32 6.89
N VAL A 40 16.27 -5.39 7.74
CA VAL A 40 15.68 -5.65 9.03
C VAL A 40 14.24 -6.08 8.76
N LEU A 41 14.10 -7.32 8.29
CA LEU A 41 12.90 -8.15 8.50
C LEU A 41 12.91 -8.68 9.95
N ASP A 42 13.57 -7.94 10.84
CA ASP A 42 13.69 -8.29 12.23
C ASP A 42 12.40 -7.86 12.92
N SER A 43 11.94 -8.75 13.79
CA SER A 43 10.91 -8.61 14.80
C SER A 43 10.96 -7.34 15.68
N SER A 44 11.87 -6.42 15.39
CA SER A 44 12.13 -5.17 16.11
C SER A 44 11.52 -3.92 15.46
N LEU A 45 10.73 -4.06 14.38
CA LEU A 45 9.92 -2.92 13.92
C LEU A 45 9.01 -2.47 15.08
N PRO A 46 9.05 -1.19 15.48
CA PRO A 46 8.20 -0.72 16.55
C PRO A 46 6.74 -0.95 16.16
N VAL A 47 5.98 -1.58 17.05
CA VAL A 47 4.53 -1.69 16.89
C VAL A 47 3.98 -0.27 16.87
N LEU A 48 3.58 0.17 15.68
CA LEU A 48 3.00 1.49 15.47
C LEU A 48 1.49 1.35 15.55
N GLU A 49 0.90 1.86 16.62
CA GLU A 49 -0.56 1.96 16.73
C GLU A 49 -1.03 3.10 15.82
N ILE A 50 -1.75 2.74 14.75
CA ILE A 50 -2.29 3.72 13.80
C ILE A 50 -3.54 4.37 14.43
N PRO A 51 -3.55 5.70 14.64
CA PRO A 51 -4.69 6.39 15.23
C PRO A 51 -5.94 6.26 14.36
N VAL A 52 -7.09 6.02 15.01
CA VAL A 52 -8.41 6.02 14.36
C VAL A 52 -9.08 7.38 14.57
N MET A 53 -9.63 7.93 13.49
CA MET A 53 -10.30 9.22 13.43
C MET A 53 -11.67 9.06 12.79
N ASP A 54 -12.62 9.93 13.14
CA ASP A 54 -13.84 10.13 12.37
C ASP A 54 -13.79 11.52 11.75
N THR A 55 -13.49 11.58 10.44
CA THR A 55 -13.35 12.86 9.74
C THR A 55 -14.65 13.67 9.69
N SER A 56 -15.82 13.03 9.90
CA SER A 56 -17.09 13.75 10.00
C SER A 56 -17.11 14.72 11.20
N ARG A 57 -16.40 14.37 12.27
CA ARG A 57 -16.30 15.16 13.50
C ARG A 57 -15.41 16.39 13.36
N LEU A 58 -14.60 16.48 12.29
CA LEU A 58 -13.81 17.67 11.96
C LEU A 58 -14.71 18.86 11.59
N THR A 59 -15.90 18.59 11.04
CA THR A 59 -16.85 19.63 10.61
C THR A 59 -17.85 20.02 11.69
N SER A 60 -17.99 19.21 12.75
CA SER A 60 -18.90 19.49 13.86
C SER A 60 -18.31 20.57 14.79
N PRO A 61 -19.03 21.68 15.06
CA PRO A 61 -18.53 22.75 15.92
C PRO A 61 -18.18 22.31 17.35
N SER A 62 -18.81 21.24 17.83
CA SER A 62 -18.61 20.72 19.19
C SER A 62 -17.37 19.84 19.32
N THR A 63 -16.86 19.29 18.22
CA THR A 63 -15.75 18.31 18.24
C THR A 63 -14.56 18.71 17.37
N SER A 64 -14.72 19.70 16.48
CA SER A 64 -13.72 20.05 15.46
C SER A 64 -12.34 20.32 16.04
N ARG A 65 -12.25 21.08 17.14
CA ARG A 65 -10.96 21.40 17.79
C ARG A 65 -10.24 20.16 18.31
N GLU A 66 -10.96 19.27 18.99
CA GLU A 66 -10.38 18.03 19.53
C GLU A 66 -9.88 17.13 18.40
N GLU A 67 -10.66 17.01 17.33
CA GLU A 67 -10.36 16.14 16.20
C GLU A 67 -9.22 16.68 15.34
N VAL A 68 -9.09 18.00 15.18
CA VAL A 68 -7.94 18.62 14.51
C VAL A 68 -6.63 18.36 15.28
N GLU A 69 -6.65 18.41 16.61
CA GLU A 69 -5.46 18.08 17.41
C GLU A 69 -5.09 16.60 17.32
N LYS A 70 -6.08 15.70 17.26
CA LYS A 70 -5.84 14.27 16.99
C LYS A 70 -5.23 14.06 15.61
N LEU A 71 -5.73 14.74 14.57
CA LEU A 71 -5.19 14.67 13.21
C LEU A 71 -3.73 15.09 13.19
N ARG A 72 -3.45 16.25 13.79
CA ARG A 72 -2.09 16.78 13.88
C ARG A 72 -1.17 15.81 14.62
N SER A 73 -1.62 15.24 15.73
CA SER A 73 -0.84 14.27 16.53
C SER A 73 -0.55 12.99 15.75
N ALA A 74 -1.52 12.48 14.99
CA ALA A 74 -1.33 11.30 14.14
C ALA A 74 -0.30 11.56 13.04
N LEU A 75 -0.42 12.69 12.33
CA LEU A 75 0.51 13.05 11.26
C LEU A 75 1.95 13.26 11.76
N ILE A 76 2.12 13.80 12.97
CA ILE A 76 3.44 13.98 13.59
C ILE A 76 4.03 12.64 14.06
N SER A 77 3.22 11.75 14.62
CA SER A 77 3.70 10.51 15.25
C SER A 77 3.90 9.34 14.28
N CYS A 78 2.92 9.05 13.42
CA CYS A 78 2.91 7.91 12.52
C CYS A 78 2.81 8.29 11.04
N GLY A 79 2.44 9.53 10.73
CA GLY A 79 2.29 10.01 9.36
C GLY A 79 1.05 9.47 8.63
N CYS A 80 0.24 8.63 9.29
CA CYS A 80 -0.99 8.05 8.74
C CYS A 80 -2.08 7.92 9.81
N PHE A 81 -3.32 7.68 9.41
CA PHE A 81 -4.45 7.44 10.30
C PHE A 81 -5.51 6.59 9.57
N MET A 82 -6.39 5.96 10.33
CA MET A 82 -7.59 5.29 9.81
C MET A 82 -8.80 6.19 9.96
N ASP A 83 -9.64 6.28 8.94
CA ASP A 83 -10.92 6.99 9.01
C ASP A 83 -12.08 6.00 9.21
N LEU A 84 -12.93 6.29 10.20
CA LEU A 84 -14.14 5.54 10.52
C LEU A 84 -15.41 6.21 9.96
N SER A 85 -15.29 7.33 9.24
CA SER A 85 -16.45 8.08 8.76
C SER A 85 -17.42 7.17 7.97
N LEU A 86 -18.60 6.91 8.55
CA LEU A 86 -19.66 6.15 7.92
C LEU A 86 -20.35 7.02 6.87
N THR A 87 -19.67 7.26 5.75
CA THR A 87 -20.37 7.68 4.54
C THR A 87 -21.17 6.47 4.05
N ARG A 88 -22.44 6.36 4.48
CA ARG A 88 -23.40 5.56 3.70
C ARG A 88 -23.47 6.22 2.34
N HIS A 89 -22.73 5.66 1.37
CA HIS A 89 -23.05 5.84 -0.02
C HIS A 89 -24.45 5.22 -0.20
N VAL A 90 -25.48 6.06 -0.12
CA VAL A 90 -26.82 5.69 -0.56
C VAL A 90 -26.75 5.72 -2.09
N PRO A 91 -26.89 4.56 -2.77
CA PRO A 91 -26.82 4.47 -4.22
C PRO A 91 -27.97 5.22 -4.90
#